data_AF-A0A388P6L0-F1
#
_entry.id   AF-A0A388P6L0-F1
#
_cell.length_a   1.000
_cell.length_b   1.000
_cell.length_c   1.000
_cell.angle_alpha   90.00
_cell.angle_beta   90.00
_cell.angle_gamma   90.00
#
_symmetry.space_group_name_H-M   'P 1'
#
loop_
_entity.id
_entity.type
_entity.pdbx_description
1 polymer ?
#
loop_
_entity_poly.entity_id
_entity_poly.type
_entity_poly.pdbx_seq_one_letter_code
_entity_poly.pdbx_strand_id
1 'polypeptide(L)'
;MHMKNILPILTLTTLAAAASAQAAAPAGLNYNRVGLGYNTDTKGYSLSATAVLGSSNIWVGASSTIGGNGTKNGTDSIAIGYLFANVYAGIDATVSVASNEAYGLGLRKALGNNFEAAASFGRNSADNNVWGAELAYNVSKQIQLAVGYSDAQGSASTSDISVRYNF
;
A
#
# COMPACT_ATOMS: atom_id res chain seq x y z
N MET A 1 -16.56 -20.17 -34.25
CA MET A 1 -17.45 -19.62 -33.20
C MET A 1 -16.55 -18.97 -32.16
N HIS A 2 -16.48 -17.64 -32.15
CA HIS A 2 -15.53 -16.86 -31.33
C HIS A 2 -16.32 -16.14 -30.22
N MET A 3 -16.08 -16.48 -28.95
CA MET A 3 -16.62 -15.76 -27.80
C MET A 3 -15.64 -14.61 -27.46
N LYS A 4 -16.12 -13.36 -27.45
CA LYS A 4 -15.33 -12.16 -27.12
C LYS A 4 -15.30 -11.98 -25.60
N ASN A 5 -14.09 -11.95 -25.01
CA ASN A 5 -13.84 -11.72 -23.59
C ASN A 5 -14.10 -10.26 -23.17
N ILE A 6 -15.38 -9.88 -23.03
CA ILE A 6 -15.80 -8.52 -22.62
C ILE A 6 -15.69 -8.29 -21.09
N LEU A 7 -15.43 -9.32 -20.31
CA LEU A 7 -15.47 -9.27 -18.85
C LEU A 7 -14.33 -8.49 -18.12
N PRO A 8 -13.11 -8.29 -18.67
CA PRO A 8 -12.06 -7.56 -17.94
C PRO A 8 -12.23 -6.03 -17.94
N ILE A 9 -13.01 -5.47 -18.87
CA ILE A 9 -13.12 -4.01 -19.04
C ILE A 9 -14.11 -3.41 -18.03
N LEU A 10 -15.15 -4.16 -17.64
CA LEU A 10 -16.19 -3.64 -16.76
C LEU A 10 -15.76 -3.53 -15.29
N THR A 11 -14.78 -4.34 -14.85
CA THR A 11 -14.23 -4.27 -13.48
C THR A 11 -13.21 -3.14 -13.31
N LEU A 12 -12.51 -2.76 -14.38
CA LEU A 12 -11.58 -1.62 -14.37
C LEU A 12 -12.30 -0.27 -14.38
N THR A 13 -13.42 -0.16 -15.11
CA THR A 13 -14.19 1.09 -15.19
C THR A 13 -14.94 1.42 -13.91
N THR A 14 -15.35 0.43 -13.12
CA THR A 14 -15.97 0.68 -11.79
C THR A 14 -14.96 1.15 -10.74
N LEU A 15 -13.69 0.72 -10.83
CA LEU A 15 -12.63 1.20 -9.94
C LEU A 15 -12.27 2.66 -10.24
N ALA A 16 -12.26 3.04 -11.53
CA ALA A 16 -12.01 4.42 -11.96
C ALA A 16 -13.15 5.39 -11.63
N ALA A 17 -14.39 4.91 -11.51
CA ALA A 17 -15.55 5.75 -11.19
C ALA A 17 -15.66 6.12 -9.70
N ALA A 18 -15.09 5.33 -8.79
CA ALA A 18 -15.02 5.68 -7.36
C ALA A 18 -13.88 6.68 -7.07
N ALA A 19 -12.86 6.73 -7.92
CA ALA A 19 -11.70 7.62 -7.82
C ALA A 19 -11.99 9.06 -8.28
N SER A 20 -13.00 9.30 -9.11
CA SER A 20 -13.25 10.61 -9.72
C SER A 20 -14.13 11.55 -8.88
N ALA A 21 -14.59 11.12 -7.70
CA ALA A 21 -15.43 11.92 -6.79
C ALA A 21 -14.67 12.52 -5.60
N GLN A 22 -13.36 12.28 -5.47
CA GLN A 22 -12.60 12.82 -4.36
C GLN A 22 -12.23 14.28 -4.62
N ALA A 23 -12.94 15.19 -3.93
CA ALA A 23 -12.49 16.55 -3.74
C ALA A 23 -11.07 16.51 -3.18
N ALA A 24 -10.17 17.32 -3.77
CA ALA A 24 -8.75 17.36 -3.42
C ALA A 24 -8.56 17.37 -1.90
N ALA A 25 -7.94 16.31 -1.36
CA ALA A 25 -7.62 16.25 0.05
C ALA A 25 -6.74 17.46 0.42
N PRO A 26 -7.02 18.15 1.54
CA PRO A 26 -6.10 19.12 2.13
C PRO A 26 -4.72 18.45 2.31
N ALA A 27 -3.63 19.23 2.34
CA ALA A 27 -2.26 18.74 2.50
C ALA A 27 -2.10 17.75 3.68
N GLY A 28 -2.32 16.46 3.41
CA GLY A 28 -2.50 15.40 4.39
C GLY A 28 -2.25 14.04 3.73
N LEU A 29 -2.12 13.01 4.55
CA LEU A 29 -1.75 11.67 4.10
C LEU A 29 -2.82 11.06 3.19
N ASN A 30 -2.41 10.59 2.01
CA ASN A 30 -3.33 9.87 1.12
C ASN A 30 -3.30 8.36 1.41
N TYR A 31 -4.47 7.75 1.58
CA TYR A 31 -4.69 6.32 1.77
C TYR A 31 -5.39 5.65 0.57
N ASN A 32 -5.85 6.43 -0.40
CA ASN A 32 -6.45 6.04 -1.66
C ASN A 32 -5.37 6.07 -2.75
N ARG A 33 -4.73 4.91 -2.95
CA ARG A 33 -3.58 4.84 -3.85
C ARG A 33 -3.43 3.46 -4.48
N VAL A 34 -2.89 3.44 -5.69
CA VAL A 34 -2.36 2.23 -6.32
C VAL A 34 -0.86 2.38 -6.50
N GLY A 35 -0.10 1.31 -6.33
CA GLY A 35 1.36 1.36 -6.33
C GLY A 35 2.00 0.18 -7.04
N LEU A 36 3.03 0.47 -7.83
CA LEU A 36 3.96 -0.52 -8.36
C LEU A 36 5.24 -0.47 -7.55
N GLY A 37 5.60 -1.58 -6.90
CA GLY A 37 6.81 -1.75 -6.13
C GLY A 37 7.83 -2.64 -6.83
N TYR A 38 9.10 -2.32 -6.65
CA TYR A 38 10.24 -3.14 -7.05
C TYR A 38 11.13 -3.40 -5.85
N ASN A 39 11.30 -4.66 -5.47
CA ASN A 39 12.20 -5.08 -4.42
C ASN A 39 13.62 -5.19 -4.97
N THR A 40 14.54 -4.41 -4.42
CA THR A 40 15.91 -4.33 -4.94
C THR A 40 16.76 -5.53 -4.59
N ASP A 41 16.37 -6.34 -3.61
CA ASP A 41 17.13 -7.50 -3.17
C ASP A 41 16.67 -8.76 -3.90
N THR A 42 15.37 -9.03 -3.89
CA THR A 42 14.76 -10.18 -4.57
C THR A 42 14.54 -9.94 -6.07
N LYS A 43 14.75 -8.71 -6.55
CA LYS A 43 14.54 -8.31 -7.96
C LYS A 43 13.11 -8.62 -8.46
N GLY A 44 12.15 -8.54 -7.55
CA GLY A 44 10.73 -8.83 -7.75
C GLY A 44 9.86 -7.58 -7.87
N TYR A 45 8.77 -7.68 -8.61
CA TYR A 45 7.74 -6.65 -8.77
C TYR A 45 6.47 -7.02 -8.00
N SER A 46 5.82 -5.99 -7.46
CA SER A 46 4.52 -6.12 -6.78
C SER A 46 3.57 -5.00 -7.17
N LEU A 47 2.29 -5.31 -7.22
CA LEU A 47 1.20 -4.35 -7.34
C LEU A 47 0.48 -4.24 -6.00
N SER A 48 0.11 -3.02 -5.62
CA SER A 48 -0.67 -2.75 -4.42
C SER A 48 -1.78 -1.74 -4.70
N ALA A 49 -2.86 -1.82 -3.94
CA ALA A 49 -3.95 -0.86 -3.95
C ALA A 49 -4.50 -0.70 -2.54
N THR A 50 -4.83 0.52 -2.14
CA THR A 50 -5.50 0.83 -0.87
C THR A 50 -6.60 1.85 -1.09
N ALA A 51 -7.68 1.75 -0.32
CA ALA A 51 -8.77 2.71 -0.34
C ALA A 51 -9.46 2.81 1.03
N VAL A 52 -9.84 4.02 1.44
CA VAL A 52 -10.71 4.32 2.58
C VAL A 52 -12.16 4.20 2.14
N LEU A 53 -12.97 3.52 2.95
CA LEU A 53 -14.36 3.23 2.64
C LEU A 53 -15.27 4.40 3.03
N GLY A 54 -15.75 5.14 2.03
CA GLY A 54 -16.70 6.24 2.21
C GLY A 54 -16.16 7.31 3.17
N SER A 55 -17.00 7.75 4.11
CA SER A 55 -16.61 8.71 5.16
C SER A 55 -16.15 8.03 6.46
N SER A 56 -15.83 6.73 6.40
CA SER A 56 -15.35 5.98 7.57
C SER A 56 -13.83 6.09 7.73
N ASN A 57 -13.35 5.60 8.86
CA ASN A 57 -11.92 5.39 9.10
C ASN A 57 -11.47 3.97 8.72
N ILE A 58 -12.31 3.20 8.01
CA ILE A 58 -11.98 1.85 7.58
C ILE A 58 -11.28 1.94 6.23
N TRP A 59 -10.16 1.25 6.09
CA TRP A 59 -9.48 1.09 4.82
C TRP A 59 -9.37 -0.38 4.43
N VAL A 60 -9.33 -0.61 3.13
CA VAL A 60 -9.07 -1.92 2.52
C VAL A 60 -7.83 -1.82 1.67
N GLY A 61 -7.05 -2.88 1.65
CA GLY A 61 -5.85 -2.99 0.85
C GLY A 61 -5.76 -4.34 0.18
N ALA A 62 -5.11 -4.37 -0.98
CA ALA A 62 -4.74 -5.59 -1.66
C ALA A 62 -3.34 -5.45 -2.24
N SER A 63 -2.61 -6.56 -2.30
CA SER A 63 -1.31 -6.64 -2.95
C SER A 63 -1.11 -7.98 -3.63
N SER A 64 -0.33 -7.99 -4.71
CA SER A 64 0.06 -9.20 -5.43
C SER A 64 1.49 -9.10 -5.94
N THR A 65 2.23 -10.20 -5.91
CA THR A 65 3.51 -10.30 -6.64
C THR A 65 3.24 -10.59 -8.12
N ILE A 66 3.85 -9.80 -9.00
CA ILE A 66 3.66 -9.89 -10.46
C ILE A 66 4.91 -10.40 -11.21
N GLY A 67 5.88 -10.94 -10.46
CA GLY A 67 7.05 -11.65 -10.98
C GLY A 67 8.34 -10.87 -10.90
N GLY A 68 9.42 -11.46 -11.40
CA GLY A 68 10.77 -10.91 -11.34
C GLY A 68 11.81 -12.01 -11.22
N ASN A 69 13.09 -11.63 -11.21
CA ASN A 69 14.17 -12.62 -11.17
C ASN A 69 14.26 -13.26 -9.78
N GLY A 70 13.73 -14.48 -9.62
CA GLY A 70 13.70 -15.19 -8.34
C GLY A 70 12.40 -15.02 -7.54
N THR A 71 11.37 -14.39 -8.12
CA THR A 71 10.06 -14.20 -7.48
C THR A 71 8.96 -14.85 -8.31
N LYS A 72 8.09 -15.64 -7.67
CA LYS A 72 6.91 -16.22 -8.32
C LYS A 72 5.77 -15.19 -8.37
N ASN A 73 4.91 -15.33 -9.38
CA ASN A 73 3.66 -14.58 -9.48
C ASN A 73 2.62 -15.14 -8.50
N GLY A 74 1.70 -14.29 -8.05
CA GLY A 74 0.48 -14.72 -7.35
C GLY A 74 0.65 -14.98 -5.85
N THR A 75 1.62 -14.33 -5.20
CA THR A 75 1.56 -14.18 -3.75
C THR A 75 0.62 -13.01 -3.44
N ASP A 76 -0.62 -13.34 -3.15
CA ASP A 76 -1.72 -12.39 -3.00
C ASP A 76 -2.07 -12.17 -1.53
N SER A 77 -2.46 -10.95 -1.18
CA SER A 77 -2.93 -10.62 0.16
C SER A 77 -3.99 -9.53 0.11
N ILE A 78 -4.98 -9.64 0.98
CA ILE A 78 -5.99 -8.61 1.26
C ILE A 78 -5.87 -8.21 2.72
N ALA A 79 -5.97 -6.93 2.99
CA ALA A 79 -5.99 -6.36 4.32
C ALA A 79 -7.24 -5.49 4.53
N ILE A 80 -7.75 -5.51 5.76
CA ILE A 80 -8.72 -4.53 6.25
C ILE A 80 -8.15 -3.90 7.51
N GLY A 81 -8.33 -2.60 7.67
CA GLY A 81 -7.81 -1.89 8.82
C GLY A 81 -8.63 -0.68 9.21
N TYR A 82 -8.28 -0.14 10.36
CA TYR A 82 -8.83 1.10 10.91
C TYR A 82 -7.74 2.16 10.98
N LEU A 83 -8.11 3.40 10.64
CA LEU A 83 -7.28 4.59 10.64
C LEU A 83 -7.64 5.50 11.82
N PHE A 84 -6.68 5.71 12.71
CA PHE A 84 -6.73 6.72 13.74
C PHE A 84 -5.98 7.95 13.25
N ALA A 85 -6.73 8.96 12.79
CA ALA A 85 -6.13 10.19 12.31
C ALA A 85 -5.62 11.04 13.48
N ASN A 86 -4.45 11.67 13.31
CA ASN A 86 -3.88 12.65 14.24
C ASN A 86 -3.76 12.15 15.69
N VAL A 87 -3.30 10.91 15.91
CA VAL A 87 -3.16 10.33 17.26
C VAL A 87 -2.17 11.11 18.13
N TYR A 88 -1.09 11.63 17.54
CA TYR A 88 -0.11 12.45 18.24
C TYR A 88 0.70 13.30 17.25
N ALA A 89 0.83 14.61 17.49
CA ALA A 89 1.67 15.50 16.70
C ALA A 89 1.50 15.37 15.16
N GLY A 90 0.27 15.13 14.68
CA GLY A 90 -0.03 14.93 13.26
C GLY A 90 0.47 13.61 12.68
N ILE A 91 0.68 12.60 13.52
CA ILE A 91 0.90 11.20 13.12
C ILE A 91 -0.46 10.53 13.01
N ASP A 92 -0.66 9.79 11.93
CA ASP A 92 -1.77 8.86 11.77
C ASP A 92 -1.31 7.46 12.15
N ALA A 93 -2.15 6.71 12.86
CA ALA A 93 -1.91 5.32 13.20
C ALA A 93 -2.92 4.41 12.48
N THR A 94 -2.48 3.25 12.00
CA THR A 94 -3.35 2.24 11.42
C THR A 94 -3.18 0.91 12.13
N VAL A 95 -4.28 0.20 12.33
CA VAL A 95 -4.25 -1.22 12.71
C VAL A 95 -4.93 -2.02 11.62
N SER A 96 -4.42 -3.21 11.32
CA SER A 96 -5.01 -4.06 10.28
C SER A 96 -4.87 -5.54 10.58
N VAL A 97 -5.79 -6.30 10.02
CA VAL A 97 -5.70 -7.75 9.83
C VAL A 97 -5.68 -8.03 8.34
N ALA A 98 -4.94 -9.06 7.94
CA ALA A 98 -4.74 -9.42 6.55
C ALA A 98 -4.82 -10.94 6.37
N SER A 99 -4.77 -11.37 5.10
CA SER A 99 -4.81 -12.77 4.72
C SER A 99 -3.80 -13.62 5.51
N ASN A 100 -4.21 -14.86 5.81
CA ASN A 100 -3.42 -15.85 6.54
C ASN A 100 -2.93 -15.30 7.89
N GLU A 101 -3.87 -14.79 8.69
CA GLU A 101 -3.68 -14.37 10.09
C GLU A 101 -2.59 -13.32 10.32
N ALA A 102 -2.23 -12.55 9.28
CA ALA A 102 -1.29 -11.46 9.40
C ALA A 102 -1.95 -10.25 10.09
N TYR A 103 -1.18 -9.53 10.90
CA TYR A 103 -1.63 -8.30 11.56
C TYR A 103 -0.56 -7.23 11.52
N GLY A 104 -0.99 -5.98 11.52
CA GLY A 104 -0.10 -4.84 11.36
C GLY A 104 -0.53 -3.63 12.19
N LEU A 105 0.47 -2.90 12.66
CA LEU A 105 0.42 -1.54 13.16
C LEU A 105 1.24 -0.67 12.21
N GLY A 106 0.67 0.41 11.72
CA GLY A 106 1.34 1.40 10.89
C GLY A 106 1.29 2.77 11.54
N LEU A 107 2.35 3.56 11.34
CA LEU A 107 2.43 4.97 11.67
C LEU A 107 2.82 5.72 10.41
N ARG A 108 2.13 6.83 10.11
CA ARG A 108 2.44 7.69 8.96
C ARG A 108 2.44 9.14 9.40
N LYS A 109 3.36 9.93 8.85
CA LYS A 109 3.46 11.36 9.14
C LYS A 109 3.88 12.14 7.90
N ALA A 110 3.14 13.20 7.59
CA ALA A 110 3.61 14.24 6.68
C ALA A 110 4.71 15.04 7.39
N LEU A 111 5.92 15.07 6.79
CA LEU A 111 7.08 15.77 7.31
C LEU A 111 7.18 17.23 6.81
N GLY A 112 6.33 17.60 5.85
CA GLY A 112 6.42 18.87 5.13
C GLY A 112 7.29 18.77 3.88
N ASN A 113 7.30 19.81 3.05
CA ASN A 113 8.05 19.85 1.78
C ASN A 113 7.79 18.61 0.89
N ASN A 114 6.53 18.17 0.83
CA ASN A 114 6.08 16.98 0.10
C ASN A 114 6.65 15.65 0.61
N PHE A 115 7.38 15.62 1.71
CA PHE A 115 7.88 14.39 2.32
C PHE A 115 6.87 13.77 3.28
N GLU A 116 6.88 12.45 3.30
CA GLU A 116 6.12 11.60 4.19
C GLU A 116 7.05 10.51 4.73
N ALA A 117 6.96 10.21 6.03
CA ALA A 117 7.60 9.05 6.61
C ALA A 117 6.54 8.07 7.13
N ALA A 118 6.85 6.78 7.01
CA ALA A 118 6.06 5.72 7.59
C ALA A 118 6.95 4.74 8.35
N ALA A 119 6.37 4.13 9.38
CA ALA A 119 6.94 3.00 10.09
C ALA A 119 5.85 1.95 10.32
N SER A 120 6.22 0.68 10.32
CA SER A 120 5.28 -0.40 10.56
C SER A 120 5.89 -1.49 11.43
N PHE A 121 5.03 -2.19 12.16
CA PHE A 121 5.36 -3.40 12.89
C PHE A 121 4.18 -4.36 12.79
N GLY A 122 4.45 -5.65 12.67
CA GLY A 122 3.40 -6.65 12.57
C GLY A 122 3.93 -8.07 12.58
N ARG A 123 3.02 -9.00 12.30
CA ARG A 123 3.35 -10.40 12.07
C ARG A 123 2.84 -10.80 10.69
N ASN A 124 3.69 -11.48 9.94
CA ASN A 124 3.31 -12.00 8.62
C ASN A 124 2.72 -13.41 8.72
N SER A 125 2.26 -13.93 7.60
CA SER A 125 1.65 -15.26 7.49
C SER A 125 2.59 -16.44 7.79
N ALA A 126 3.89 -16.19 7.89
CA ALA A 126 4.90 -17.17 8.27
C ALA A 126 5.25 -17.07 9.77
N ASP A 127 4.41 -16.40 10.56
CA ASP A 127 4.56 -16.22 12.00
C ASP A 127 5.78 -15.39 12.44
N ASN A 128 6.40 -14.68 11.49
CA ASN A 128 7.57 -13.85 11.76
C ASN A 128 7.13 -12.44 12.13
N ASN A 129 7.77 -11.87 13.16
CA ASN A 129 7.68 -10.44 13.41
C ASN A 129 8.37 -9.68 12.27
N VAL A 130 7.71 -8.65 11.76
CA VAL A 130 8.20 -7.82 10.66
C VAL A 130 8.11 -6.37 11.08
N TRP A 131 9.17 -5.61 10.85
CA TRP A 131 9.13 -4.16 10.95
C TRP A 131 9.59 -3.53 9.64
N GLY A 132 9.11 -2.32 9.38
CA GLY A 132 9.48 -1.58 8.19
C GLY A 132 9.54 -0.08 8.43
N ALA A 133 10.29 0.59 7.59
CA ALA A 133 10.38 2.04 7.53
C ALA A 133 10.35 2.48 6.07
N GLU A 134 9.72 3.61 5.81
CA GLU A 134 9.57 4.15 4.46
C GLU A 134 9.69 5.67 4.47
N LEU A 135 10.37 6.19 3.45
CA LEU A 135 10.37 7.60 3.12
C LEU A 135 9.76 7.79 1.74
N ALA A 136 8.75 8.66 1.66
CA ALA A 136 8.05 8.98 0.43
C ALA A 136 8.12 10.46 0.10
N TYR A 137 8.13 10.77 -1.20
CA TYR A 137 8.14 12.10 -1.76
C TYR A 137 6.98 12.26 -2.75
N ASN A 138 6.12 13.23 -2.50
CA ASN A 138 5.01 13.56 -3.38
C ASN A 138 5.52 14.48 -4.50
N VAL A 139 5.75 13.88 -5.68
CA VAL A 139 6.18 14.59 -6.90
C VAL A 139 5.08 15.54 -7.37
N SER A 140 3.82 15.10 -7.24
CA SER A 140 2.63 15.90 -7.48
C SER A 140 1.52 15.47 -6.52
N LYS A 141 0.32 16.03 -6.67
CA LYS A 141 -0.86 15.57 -5.92
C LYS A 141 -1.18 14.10 -6.21
N GLN A 142 -0.99 13.68 -7.46
CA GLN A 142 -1.31 12.34 -7.94
C GLN A 142 -0.13 11.38 -7.85
N ILE A 143 1.11 11.83 -7.92
CA ILE A 143 2.27 10.92 -8.03
C ILE A 143 3.15 11.01 -6.79
N GLN A 144 3.40 9.86 -6.18
CA GLN A 144 4.32 9.68 -5.06
C GLN A 144 5.39 8.65 -5.41
N LEU A 145 6.62 8.94 -5.02
CA LEU A 145 7.74 8.00 -5.06
C LEU A 145 8.08 7.62 -3.62
N ALA A 146 8.38 6.36 -3.35
CA ALA A 146 8.79 5.93 -2.02
C ALA A 146 9.94 4.93 -2.08
N VAL A 147 10.76 4.98 -1.03
CA VAL A 147 11.80 4.00 -0.75
C VAL A 147 11.52 3.37 0.61
N GLY A 148 11.52 2.04 0.65
CA GLY A 148 11.19 1.24 1.82
C GLY A 148 12.34 0.34 2.22
N TYR A 149 12.38 0.02 3.51
CA TYR A 149 13.18 -1.04 4.10
C TYR A 149 12.29 -1.86 5.02
N SER A 150 12.42 -3.18 4.94
CA SER A 150 11.69 -4.12 5.80
C SER A 150 12.60 -5.25 6.27
N ASP A 151 12.40 -5.66 7.50
CA ASP A 151 13.13 -6.77 8.12
C ASP A 151 12.13 -7.72 8.76
N ALA A 152 12.22 -8.99 8.40
CA ALA A 152 11.40 -10.05 8.94
C ALA A 152 12.27 -11.01 9.74
N GLN A 153 11.84 -11.33 10.95
CA GLN A 153 12.53 -12.27 11.83
C GLN A 153 12.90 -13.56 11.09
N GLY A 154 14.17 -13.95 11.18
CA GLY A 154 14.66 -15.17 10.54
C GLY A 154 14.76 -15.12 9.01
N SER A 155 14.61 -13.93 8.40
CA SER A 155 14.74 -13.70 6.96
C SER A 155 15.76 -12.60 6.68
N ALA A 156 16.27 -12.54 5.45
CA ALA A 156 17.06 -11.39 5.02
C ALA A 156 16.16 -10.16 4.92
N SER A 157 16.66 -9.01 5.38
CA SER A 157 15.99 -7.73 5.18
C SER A 157 15.94 -7.39 3.69
N THR A 158 14.97 -6.56 3.31
CA THR A 158 14.78 -6.14 1.93
C THR A 158 14.50 -4.66 1.83
N SER A 159 14.91 -4.07 0.71
CA SER A 159 14.61 -2.71 0.33
C SER A 159 13.74 -2.68 -0.92
N ASP A 160 12.89 -1.68 -1.01
CA ASP A 160 11.98 -1.50 -2.13
C ASP A 160 11.93 -0.05 -2.61
N ILE A 161 11.60 0.10 -3.89
CA ILE A 161 11.29 1.37 -4.52
C ILE A 161 9.88 1.24 -5.07
N SER A 162 9.01 2.22 -4.82
CA SER A 162 7.66 2.21 -5.35
C SER A 162 7.24 3.53 -5.98
N VAL A 163 6.43 3.41 -7.02
CA VAL A 163 5.73 4.52 -7.68
C VAL A 163 4.25 4.36 -7.41
N ARG A 164 3.60 5.42 -6.94
CA ARG A 164 2.20 5.39 -6.51
C ARG A 164 1.40 6.47 -7.19
N TYR A 165 0.18 6.10 -7.58
CA TYR A 165 -0.86 6.99 -8.05
C TYR A 165 -1.91 7.17 -6.96
N ASN A 166 -2.06 8.41 -6.51
CA ASN A 166 -2.98 8.89 -5.50
C ASN A 166 -4.27 9.36 -6.18
N PHE A 167 -5.42 8.87 -5.71
CA PHE A 167 -6.74 9.28 -6.17
C PHE A 167 -7.60 9.83 -5.03
#